data_AF-A0A7J2U086-F1
#
_entry.id   AF-A0A7J2U086-F1
#
_cell.length_a   1.000
_cell.length_b   1.000
_cell.length_c   1.000
_cell.angle_alpha   90.00
_cell.angle_beta   90.00
_cell.angle_gamma   90.00
#
_symmetry.space_group_name_H-M   'P 1'
#
loop_
_entity.id
_entity.type
_entity.pdbx_description
1 polymer ?
#
loop_
_entity_poly.entity_id
_entity_poly.type
_entity_poly.pdbx_seq_one_letter_code
_entity_poly.pdbx_strand_id
1 'polypeptide(L)'
;MLGVKRLVPMASPDYAITVYNPQQVPNLVSIFAMYPDVKFDIMIADPLFSHQFTVVAKNYQNVFLNSYWWYSMYPEIIRSYLKLRLQMLPYSKIGGFFSDAYVVEWVYGKAALAKKELAYVLAEMVHLDYIDRDTAIDIAKTVLNENAAKLYKI
;
A
#
# COMPACT_ATOMS: atom_id res chain seq x y z
N MET A 1 -3.60 14.79 0.36
CA MET A 1 -3.46 13.57 -0.47
C MET A 1 -1.98 13.36 -0.75
N LEU A 2 -1.49 12.13 -0.57
CA LEU A 2 -0.09 11.82 -0.78
C LEU A 2 0.13 11.45 -2.26
N GLY A 3 1.02 12.16 -2.96
CA GLY A 3 1.32 11.87 -4.35
C GLY A 3 0.34 12.39 -5.39
N VAL A 4 -0.69 13.18 -5.04
CA VAL A 4 -1.64 13.72 -6.04
C VAL A 4 -2.08 15.14 -5.72
N LYS A 5 -2.41 15.89 -6.78
CA LYS A 5 -2.94 17.25 -6.71
C LYS A 5 -4.06 17.46 -7.73
N ARG A 6 -5.12 18.14 -7.30
CA ARG A 6 -6.17 18.66 -8.20
C ARG A 6 -5.83 20.11 -8.53
N LEU A 7 -5.65 20.41 -9.81
CA LEU A 7 -5.24 21.73 -10.28
C LEU A 7 -6.34 22.51 -10.97
N VAL A 8 -7.39 21.83 -11.45
CA VAL A 8 -8.51 22.46 -12.15
C VAL A 8 -9.67 22.65 -11.18
N PRO A 9 -10.03 23.89 -10.81
CA PRO A 9 -11.19 24.15 -9.95
C PRO A 9 -12.48 23.64 -10.58
N MET A 10 -13.38 23.08 -9.75
CA MET A 10 -14.70 22.54 -10.15
C MET A 10 -14.69 21.40 -11.20
N ALA A 11 -13.53 20.91 -11.62
CA ALA A 11 -13.44 19.73 -12.48
C ALA A 11 -13.75 18.43 -11.71
N SER A 12 -14.09 17.38 -12.46
CA SER A 12 -14.21 16.02 -11.90
C SER A 12 -12.96 15.66 -11.09
N PRO A 13 -13.07 14.89 -9.98
CA PRO A 13 -11.94 14.28 -9.30
C PRO A 13 -10.89 13.66 -10.22
N ASP A 14 -11.31 13.13 -11.37
CA ASP A 14 -10.46 12.43 -12.35
C ASP A 14 -9.41 13.32 -13.02
N TYR A 15 -9.56 14.65 -12.94
CA TYR A 15 -8.57 15.63 -13.43
C TYR A 15 -7.42 15.86 -12.43
N ALA A 16 -7.28 15.00 -11.41
CA ALA A 16 -6.08 15.00 -10.58
C ALA A 16 -4.87 14.50 -11.38
N ILE A 17 -3.70 15.03 -11.03
CA ILE A 17 -2.42 14.54 -11.52
C ILE A 17 -1.61 13.99 -10.36
N THR A 18 -0.71 13.06 -10.64
CA THR A 18 0.28 12.68 -9.65
C THR A 18 1.32 13.80 -9.51
N VAL A 19 1.75 14.06 -8.27
CA VAL A 19 2.72 15.11 -7.96
C VAL A 19 3.64 14.60 -6.86
N TYR A 20 4.94 14.68 -7.12
CA TYR A 20 5.96 14.45 -6.11
C TYR A 20 6.37 15.77 -5.46
N ASN A 21 6.10 15.89 -4.15
CA ASN A 21 6.61 16.96 -3.30
C ASN A 21 7.51 16.36 -2.21
N PRO A 22 8.85 16.54 -2.28
CA PRO A 22 9.79 15.89 -1.36
C PRO A 22 9.56 16.24 0.12
N GLN A 23 8.91 17.38 0.41
CA GLN A 23 8.68 17.86 1.77
C GLN A 23 7.54 17.10 2.46
N GLN A 24 6.73 16.35 1.73
CA GLN A 24 5.63 15.56 2.34
C GLN A 24 6.17 14.50 3.30
N VAL A 25 7.29 13.84 2.96
CA VAL A 25 7.88 12.79 3.80
C VAL A 25 8.37 13.33 5.15
N PRO A 26 9.30 14.31 5.23
CA PRO A 26 9.80 14.80 6.51
C PRO A 26 8.68 15.42 7.36
N ASN A 27 7.74 16.15 6.75
CA ASN A 27 6.62 16.74 7.49
C ASN A 27 5.75 15.68 8.18
N LEU A 28 5.48 14.57 7.49
CA LEU A 28 4.71 13.45 8.06
C LEU A 28 5.53 12.68 9.12
N VAL A 29 6.83 12.48 8.90
CA VAL A 29 7.71 11.84 9.87
C VAL A 29 7.72 12.56 11.21
N SER A 30 7.74 13.90 11.22
CA SER A 30 7.63 14.68 12.46
C SER A 30 6.35 14.36 13.24
N ILE A 31 5.22 14.15 12.55
CA ILE A 31 3.95 13.78 13.17
C ILE A 31 4.00 12.35 13.69
N PHE A 32 4.53 11.39 12.91
CA PHE A 32 4.64 9.99 13.34
C PHE A 32 5.47 9.84 14.61
N ALA A 33 6.55 10.62 14.73
CA ALA A 33 7.41 10.66 15.90
C ALA A 33 6.73 11.29 17.13
N MET A 34 5.87 12.29 16.92
CA MET A 34 5.16 12.98 18.00
C MET A 34 4.05 12.12 18.62
N TYR A 35 3.48 11.18 17.86
CA TYR A 35 2.36 10.35 18.29
C TYR A 35 2.65 8.84 18.13
N PRO A 36 3.58 8.28 18.92
CA PRO A 36 4.01 6.89 18.79
C PRO A 36 2.87 5.87 19.03
N ASP A 37 1.85 6.23 19.82
CA ASP A 37 0.72 5.35 20.13
C ASP A 37 -0.40 5.37 19.06
N VAL A 38 -0.33 6.32 18.11
CA VAL A 38 -1.30 6.44 17.02
C VAL A 38 -0.83 5.60 15.83
N LYS A 39 -1.67 4.66 15.38
CA LYS A 39 -1.40 3.88 14.16
C LYS A 39 -1.73 4.72 12.92
N PHE A 40 -0.73 5.02 12.12
CA PHE A 40 -0.87 5.76 10.86
C PHE A 40 -0.92 4.80 9.69
N ASP A 41 -2.00 4.83 8.93
CA ASP A 41 -2.13 4.09 7.68
C ASP A 41 -1.85 4.99 6.46
N ILE A 42 -0.83 4.63 5.67
CA ILE A 42 -0.37 5.44 4.55
C ILE A 42 -0.78 4.81 3.23
N MET A 43 -1.54 5.58 2.46
CA MET A 43 -1.97 5.27 1.10
C MET A 43 -1.23 6.19 0.12
N ILE A 44 -0.62 5.59 -0.90
CA ILE A 44 0.26 6.29 -1.85
C ILE A 44 -0.37 6.25 -3.24
N ALA A 45 -0.52 7.42 -3.87
CA ALA A 45 -1.00 7.52 -5.24
C ALA A 45 0.10 7.74 -6.29
N ASP A 46 1.34 8.07 -5.87
CA ASP A 46 2.50 8.20 -6.78
C ASP A 46 3.63 7.22 -6.40
N PRO A 47 4.10 6.37 -7.33
CA PRO A 47 5.19 5.41 -7.10
C PRO A 47 6.49 5.98 -6.54
N LEU A 48 6.82 7.25 -6.78
CA LEU A 48 8.03 7.89 -6.29
C LEU A 48 8.10 7.92 -4.76
N PHE A 49 6.94 7.91 -4.09
CA PHE A 49 6.86 7.84 -2.63
C PHE A 49 7.02 6.42 -2.06
N SER A 50 6.91 5.38 -2.87
CA SER A 50 6.82 4.00 -2.39
C SER A 50 8.03 3.57 -1.55
N HIS A 51 9.26 3.78 -2.07
CA HIS A 51 10.47 3.45 -1.33
C HIS A 51 10.65 4.31 -0.08
N GLN A 52 10.41 5.62 -0.18
CA GLN A 52 10.56 6.55 0.94
C GLN A 52 9.67 6.15 2.11
N PHE A 53 8.39 5.86 1.87
CA PHE A 53 7.49 5.43 2.94
C PHE A 53 7.74 3.99 3.39
N THR A 54 8.32 3.13 2.56
CA THR A 54 8.80 1.82 2.99
C THR A 54 9.95 1.95 3.99
N VAL A 55 10.89 2.87 3.77
CA VAL A 55 11.94 3.20 4.76
C VAL A 55 11.32 3.78 6.04
N VAL A 56 10.35 4.68 5.93
CA VAL A 56 9.65 5.23 7.10
C VAL A 56 8.94 4.12 7.87
N ALA A 57 8.16 3.26 7.22
CA ALA A 57 7.48 2.15 7.89
C ALA A 57 8.46 1.15 8.52
N LYS A 58 9.67 0.98 7.96
CA LYS A 58 10.72 0.16 8.58
C LYS A 58 11.17 0.75 9.91
N ASN A 59 11.31 2.07 9.98
CA ASN A 59 11.88 2.77 11.14
C ASN A 59 10.83 3.15 12.21
N TYR A 60 9.57 3.37 11.81
CA TYR A 60 8.50 3.82 12.70
C TYR A 60 7.46 2.72 12.89
N GLN A 61 7.40 2.15 14.11
CA GLN A 61 6.55 0.99 14.42
C GLN A 61 5.05 1.28 14.20
N ASN A 62 4.64 2.51 14.41
CA ASN A 62 3.27 2.97 14.29
C ASN A 62 2.84 3.34 12.85
N VAL A 63 3.72 3.21 11.86
CA VAL A 63 3.40 3.52 10.45
C VAL A 63 3.19 2.24 9.66
N PHE A 64 2.03 2.13 9.01
CA PHE A 64 1.58 1.01 8.18
C PHE A 64 1.41 1.48 6.73
N LEU A 65 1.64 0.58 5.77
CA LEU A 65 1.50 0.89 4.35
C LEU A 65 0.38 0.07 3.74
N ASN A 66 -0.67 0.73 3.28
CA ASN A 66 -1.83 0.06 2.74
C ASN A 66 -1.95 0.26 1.22
N SER A 67 -2.05 -0.89 0.54
CA SER A 67 -2.40 -1.10 -0.86
C SER A 67 -1.80 -0.07 -1.83
N TYR A 68 -2.48 0.13 -2.95
CA TYR A 68 -2.03 0.84 -4.13
C TYR A 68 -3.19 1.75 -4.55
N TRP A 69 -3.08 3.04 -4.21
CA TRP A 69 -4.21 3.95 -4.25
C TRP A 69 -4.32 4.65 -5.60
N TRP A 70 -5.55 4.80 -6.09
CA TRP A 70 -5.90 5.63 -7.24
C TRP A 70 -5.01 5.35 -8.47
N TYR A 71 -4.13 6.29 -8.86
CA TYR A 71 -3.23 6.17 -10.00
C TYR A 71 -2.12 5.11 -9.85
N SER A 72 -1.98 4.53 -8.65
CA SER A 72 -1.04 3.42 -8.41
C SER A 72 -1.69 2.03 -8.53
N MET A 73 -2.98 1.93 -8.86
CA MET A 73 -3.71 0.66 -8.94
C MET A 73 -3.57 -0.03 -10.32
N TYR A 74 -2.33 -0.26 -10.75
CA TYR A 74 -2.00 -0.94 -12.01
C TYR A 74 -1.05 -2.11 -11.76
N PRO A 75 -1.16 -3.23 -12.51
CA PRO A 75 -0.41 -4.47 -12.23
C PRO A 75 1.09 -4.25 -11.93
N GLU A 76 1.78 -3.47 -12.75
CA GLU A 76 3.21 -3.23 -12.60
C GLU A 76 3.56 -2.48 -11.31
N ILE A 77 2.78 -1.43 -11.00
CA ILE A 77 2.97 -0.63 -9.78
C ILE A 77 2.65 -1.48 -8.55
N ILE A 78 1.55 -2.24 -8.59
CA ILE A 78 1.13 -3.16 -7.53
C ILE A 78 2.26 -4.15 -7.20
N ARG A 79 2.81 -4.81 -8.23
CA ARG A 79 3.92 -5.76 -8.07
C ARG A 79 5.14 -5.09 -7.47
N SER A 80 5.53 -3.92 -7.97
CA SER A 80 6.69 -3.20 -7.45
C SER A 80 6.54 -2.85 -5.96
N TYR A 81 5.34 -2.42 -5.54
CA TYR A 81 5.05 -2.11 -4.14
C TYR A 81 5.14 -3.36 -3.26
N LEU A 82 4.52 -4.46 -3.70
CA LEU A 82 4.53 -5.72 -2.97
C LEU A 82 5.94 -6.27 -2.80
N LYS A 83 6.72 -6.37 -3.89
CA LYS A 83 8.11 -6.85 -3.85
C LYS A 83 8.94 -6.02 -2.89
N LEU A 84 8.89 -4.70 -3.03
CA LEU A 84 9.66 -3.78 -2.19
C LEU A 84 9.30 -3.91 -0.71
N ARG A 85 8.00 -3.91 -0.39
CA ARG A 85 7.54 -3.97 1.00
C ARG A 85 7.82 -5.33 1.62
N LEU A 86 7.58 -6.43 0.92
CA LEU A 86 7.83 -7.79 1.43
C LEU A 86 9.33 -8.06 1.66
N GLN A 87 10.21 -7.42 0.88
CA GLN A 87 11.66 -7.51 1.09
C GLN A 87 12.16 -6.65 2.27
N MET A 88 11.46 -5.57 2.63
CA MET A 88 11.95 -4.59 3.60
C MET A 88 11.22 -4.61 4.95
N LEU A 89 9.99 -5.10 5.00
CA LEU A 89 9.09 -4.97 6.14
C LEU A 89 8.55 -6.33 6.60
N PRO A 90 8.23 -6.48 7.89
CA PRO A 90 7.32 -7.53 8.33
C PRO A 90 5.99 -7.41 7.57
N TYR A 91 5.49 -8.53 7.03
CA TYR A 91 4.25 -8.54 6.27
C TYR A 91 3.03 -8.10 7.10
N SER A 92 3.14 -8.07 8.43
CA SER A 92 2.15 -7.50 9.36
C SER A 92 1.94 -5.98 9.22
N LYS A 93 2.85 -5.28 8.52
CA LYS A 93 2.77 -3.83 8.27
C LYS A 93 2.14 -3.46 6.93
N ILE A 94 1.72 -4.46 6.15
CA ILE A 94 1.30 -4.29 4.76
C ILE A 94 -0.19 -4.57 4.64
N GLY A 95 -0.97 -3.59 4.17
CA GLY A 95 -2.36 -3.80 3.75
C GLY A 95 -2.44 -4.19 2.28
N GLY A 96 -3.20 -5.23 1.95
CA GLY A 96 -3.30 -5.75 0.59
C GLY A 96 -4.37 -5.11 -0.28
N PHE A 97 -5.47 -4.63 0.32
CA PHE A 97 -6.62 -4.17 -0.45
C PHE A 97 -7.54 -3.21 0.33
N PHE A 98 -7.93 -2.13 -0.35
CA PHE A 98 -9.14 -1.37 -0.12
C PHE A 98 -9.69 -0.94 -1.50
N SER A 99 -11.00 -0.69 -1.61
CA SER A 99 -11.61 -0.50 -2.94
C SER A 99 -11.57 0.93 -3.45
N ASP A 100 -11.86 1.92 -2.60
CA ASP A 100 -12.11 3.32 -3.00
C ASP A 100 -12.98 3.38 -4.28
N ALA A 101 -14.04 2.56 -4.29
CA ALA A 101 -14.89 2.33 -5.44
C ALA A 101 -16.31 2.78 -5.13
N TYR A 102 -16.93 3.47 -6.09
CA TYR A 102 -18.28 3.99 -5.96
C TYR A 102 -19.37 2.97 -6.34
N VAL A 103 -18.99 1.84 -6.94
CA VAL A 103 -19.91 0.78 -7.39
C VAL A 103 -19.35 -0.61 -7.07
N VAL A 104 -20.24 -1.57 -6.83
CA VAL A 104 -19.89 -2.91 -6.33
C VAL A 104 -19.09 -3.73 -7.34
N GLU A 105 -19.35 -3.58 -8.63
CA GLU A 105 -18.65 -4.26 -9.72
C GLU A 105 -17.17 -3.88 -9.73
N TRP A 106 -16.88 -2.61 -9.44
CA TRP A 106 -15.50 -2.13 -9.33
C TRP A 106 -14.80 -2.66 -8.10
N VAL A 107 -15.52 -2.82 -6.97
CA VAL A 107 -14.96 -3.46 -5.77
C VAL A 107 -14.47 -4.87 -6.11
N TYR A 108 -15.29 -5.65 -6.81
CA TYR A 108 -14.93 -7.01 -7.23
C TYR A 108 -13.72 -7.02 -8.16
N GLY A 109 -13.75 -6.24 -9.24
CA GLY A 109 -12.66 -6.19 -10.21
C GLY A 109 -11.33 -5.78 -9.58
N LYS A 110 -11.35 -4.78 -8.70
CA LYS A 110 -10.19 -4.31 -7.95
C LYS A 110 -9.67 -5.36 -6.96
N ALA A 111 -10.56 -6.06 -6.26
CA ALA A 111 -10.18 -7.14 -5.34
C ALA A 111 -9.55 -8.33 -6.08
N ALA A 112 -10.13 -8.72 -7.22
CA ALA A 112 -9.60 -9.77 -8.07
C ALA A 112 -8.20 -9.42 -8.60
N LEU A 113 -8.01 -8.17 -9.04
CA LEU A 113 -6.70 -7.66 -9.45
C LEU A 113 -5.68 -7.75 -8.31
N ALA A 114 -5.99 -7.18 -7.13
CA ALA A 114 -5.08 -7.20 -5.99
C ALA A 114 -4.67 -8.63 -5.58
N LYS A 115 -5.62 -9.58 -5.56
CA LYS A 115 -5.35 -11.00 -5.28
C LYS A 115 -4.45 -11.63 -6.33
N LYS A 116 -4.71 -11.37 -7.61
CA LYS A 116 -3.91 -11.91 -8.72
C LYS A 116 -2.47 -11.43 -8.65
N GLU A 117 -2.25 -10.14 -8.43
CA GLU A 117 -0.91 -9.58 -8.40
C GLU A 117 -0.14 -9.97 -7.12
N LEU A 118 -0.83 -10.13 -5.99
CA LEU A 118 -0.23 -10.71 -4.78
C LEU A 118 0.20 -12.16 -5.01
N ALA A 119 -0.67 -12.99 -5.59
CA ALA A 119 -0.33 -14.38 -5.91
C ALA A 119 0.86 -14.46 -6.88
N TYR A 120 0.93 -13.57 -7.87
CA TYR A 120 2.08 -13.49 -8.78
C TYR A 120 3.39 -13.21 -8.04
N VAL A 121 3.43 -12.18 -7.18
CA VAL A 121 4.65 -11.82 -6.44
C VAL A 121 5.05 -12.93 -5.47
N LEU A 122 4.10 -13.53 -4.76
CA LEU A 122 4.38 -14.63 -3.84
C LEU A 122 4.88 -15.88 -4.58
N ALA A 123 4.31 -16.21 -5.74
CA ALA A 123 4.78 -17.32 -6.56
C ALA A 123 6.21 -17.08 -7.08
N GLU A 124 6.53 -15.84 -7.48
CA GLU A 124 7.89 -15.46 -7.86
C GLU A 124 8.86 -15.61 -6.69
N MET A 125 8.48 -15.17 -5.48
CA MET A 125 9.31 -15.31 -4.29
C MET A 125 9.55 -16.77 -3.88
N VAL A 126 8.54 -17.64 -4.04
CA VAL A 126 8.69 -19.09 -3.85
C VAL A 126 9.62 -19.69 -4.90
N HIS A 127 9.45 -19.31 -6.16
CA HIS A 127 10.28 -19.80 -7.26
C HIS A 127 11.77 -19.40 -7.10
N LEU A 128 12.02 -18.23 -6.52
CA LEU A 128 13.37 -17.73 -6.21
C LEU A 128 13.90 -18.19 -4.85
N ASP A 129 13.21 -19.13 -4.18
CA ASP A 129 13.58 -19.68 -2.87
C ASP A 129 13.72 -18.64 -1.74
N TYR A 130 13.05 -17.48 -1.84
CA TYR A 130 13.03 -16.49 -0.76
C TYR A 130 12.13 -16.91 0.40
N ILE A 131 11.04 -17.65 0.10
CA ILE A 131 10.07 -18.17 1.06
C ILE A 131 9.57 -19.53 0.59
N ASP A 132 9.08 -20.36 1.50
CA ASP A 132 8.35 -21.57 1.11
C ASP A 132 6.88 -21.29 0.79
N ARG A 133 6.19 -22.32 0.29
CA ARG A 133 4.78 -22.25 -0.09
C ARG A 133 3.86 -21.95 1.09
N ASP A 134 4.15 -22.49 2.26
CA ASP A 134 3.28 -22.34 3.43
C ASP A 134 3.36 -20.91 3.97
N THR A 135 4.56 -20.34 4.01
CA THR A 135 4.83 -18.94 4.31
C THR A 135 4.14 -18.02 3.31
N ALA A 136 4.18 -18.34 2.01
CA ALA A 136 3.46 -17.57 0.99
C ALA A 136 1.94 -17.54 1.25
N ILE A 137 1.34 -18.65 1.65
CA ILE A 137 -0.08 -18.72 1.99
C ILE A 137 -0.39 -17.90 3.25
N ASP A 138 0.48 -17.95 4.27
CA ASP A 138 0.33 -17.16 5.50
C ASP A 138 0.40 -15.65 5.23
N ILE A 139 1.38 -15.23 4.43
CA ILE A 139 1.50 -13.84 3.97
C ILE A 139 0.23 -13.42 3.24
N ALA A 140 -0.29 -14.25 2.33
CA ALA A 140 -1.49 -13.92 1.57
C ALA A 140 -2.71 -13.68 2.48
N LYS A 141 -2.94 -14.55 3.47
CA LYS A 141 -4.03 -14.40 4.45
C LYS A 141 -3.87 -13.12 5.27
N THR A 142 -2.66 -12.89 5.77
CA THR A 142 -2.34 -11.76 6.64
C THR A 142 -2.51 -10.43 5.92
N VAL A 143 -1.94 -10.32 4.72
CA VAL A 143 -1.96 -9.09 3.90
C VAL A 143 -3.36 -8.79 3.37
N LEU A 144 -4.14 -9.80 2.97
CA LEU A 144 -5.48 -9.59 2.39
C LEU A 144 -6.57 -9.34 3.43
N ASN A 145 -6.39 -9.75 4.68
CA ASN A 145 -7.46 -9.70 5.67
C ASN A 145 -6.98 -9.34 7.08
N GLU A 146 -6.09 -10.13 7.67
CA GLU A 146 -5.84 -10.03 9.12
C GLU A 146 -5.24 -8.69 9.55
N ASN A 147 -4.36 -8.11 8.72
CA ASN A 147 -3.77 -6.81 9.01
C ASN A 147 -4.83 -5.71 9.05
N ALA A 148 -5.77 -5.72 8.09
CA ALA A 148 -6.86 -4.75 8.06
C ALA A 148 -7.77 -4.92 9.28
N ALA A 149 -8.13 -6.15 9.63
CA ALA A 149 -8.91 -6.45 10.84
C ALA A 149 -8.22 -5.91 12.11
N LYS A 150 -6.92 -6.18 12.29
CA LYS A 150 -6.11 -5.70 13.43
C LYS A 150 -5.92 -4.18 13.44
N LEU A 151 -5.76 -3.55 12.27
CA LEU A 151 -5.49 -2.12 12.15
C LEU A 151 -6.76 -1.28 12.38
N TYR A 152 -7.87 -1.68 11.76
CA TYR A 152 -9.14 -0.95 11.81
C TYR A 152 -10.10 -1.44 12.91
N LYS A 153 -9.75 -2.52 13.62
CA LYS A 153 -10.57 -3.12 14.69
C LYS A 153 -11.95 -3.57 14.18
N ILE A 154 -11.94 -4.31 13.08
CA ILE A 154 -13.13 -4.91 12.43
C ILE A 154 -13.06 -6.42 12.43
#